data_AF-A0A0D2LUV3-F1
#
_entry.id   AF-A0A0D2LUV3-F1
#
_cell.length_a   1.000
_cell.length_b   1.000
_cell.length_c   1.000
_cell.angle_alpha   90.00
_cell.angle_beta   90.00
_cell.angle_gamma   90.00
#
_symmetry.space_group_name_H-M   'P 1'
#
loop_
_entity.id
_entity.type
_entity.pdbx_description
1 polymer ?
#
loop_
_entity_poly.entity_id
_entity_poly.type
_entity_poly.pdbx_seq_one_letter_code
_entity_poly.pdbx_strand_id
1 'polypeptide(L)'
;MFLSQELGVHGIAFSDKHSAAHLAARSEAFVRQLLARLEDIPESEFASGVEELAKAKLEKPKRLGELAQRWWGEVYRGSLRFDRQEAEVAELRRLTRADLAAFARRVLAPGPGRRKLAVLVRGGAERRQGQQPEEGDAAAAPAETAAAGPELRKGSAGAAARAAAAAAALGEGERLAVVWDASAFKRGCELHAAARLAAAAARDADAAAPEGDAAPAADMAGEE
;
A
#
# COMPACT_ATOMS: atom_id res chain seq x y z
N MET A 1 10.82 2.98 -12.48
CA MET A 1 9.89 2.22 -11.60
C MET A 1 8.54 2.93 -11.66
N PHE A 2 7.70 2.60 -12.64
CA PHE A 2 6.44 3.31 -12.90
C PHE A 2 5.27 2.55 -12.29
N LEU A 3 5.06 2.71 -10.97
CA LEU A 3 3.84 2.26 -10.32
C LEU A 3 2.80 3.38 -10.41
N SER A 4 2.26 3.56 -11.61
CA SER A 4 1.16 4.49 -11.86
C SER A 4 -0.18 3.83 -11.53
N GLN A 5 -0.47 3.69 -10.23
CA GLN A 5 -1.81 3.45 -9.70
C GLN A 5 -2.01 4.33 -8.45
N GLU A 6 -1.87 5.65 -8.59
CA GLU A 6 -2.06 6.61 -7.50
C GLU A 6 -3.54 6.94 -7.27
N LEU A 7 -4.38 5.94 -7.01
CA LEU A 7 -5.74 6.17 -6.52
C LEU A 7 -5.82 5.62 -5.10
N GLY A 8 -5.31 6.41 -4.15
CA GLY A 8 -5.32 6.08 -2.73
C GLY A 8 -4.46 7.03 -1.91
N VAL A 9 -4.73 7.07 -0.60
CA VAL A 9 -3.89 7.79 0.36
C VAL A 9 -2.85 6.81 0.90
N HIS A 10 -1.57 7.16 0.74
CA HIS A 10 -0.45 6.34 1.18
C HIS A 10 0.39 7.13 2.18
N GLY A 11 0.84 6.45 3.24
CA GLY A 11 1.73 7.03 4.24
C GLY A 11 2.85 6.07 4.55
N ILE A 12 4.04 6.60 4.78
CA ILE A 12 5.23 5.84 5.15
C ILE A 12 5.81 6.49 6.41
N ALA A 13 6.08 5.67 7.43
CA ALA A 13 6.69 6.11 8.67
C ALA A 13 7.84 5.16 9.04
N PHE A 14 8.94 5.73 9.53
CA PHE A 14 10.10 4.99 10.00
C PHE A 14 10.42 5.42 11.43
N SER A 15 10.83 4.47 12.26
CA SER A 15 11.34 4.74 13.60
C SER A 15 12.40 3.72 13.96
N ASP A 16 13.42 4.19 14.65
CA ASP A 16 14.48 3.41 15.29
C ASP A 16 14.13 3.03 16.74
N LYS A 17 13.25 3.80 17.38
CA LYS A 17 12.88 3.68 18.81
C LYS A 17 11.57 2.93 19.02
N HIS A 18 10.61 3.09 18.11
CA HIS A 18 9.25 2.57 18.29
C HIS A 18 9.01 1.33 17.42
N SER A 19 8.25 0.38 17.93
CA SER A 19 7.87 -0.83 17.21
C SER A 19 6.97 -0.51 16.01
N ALA A 20 6.96 -1.39 15.01
CA ALA A 20 6.08 -1.23 13.85
C ALA A 20 4.58 -1.18 14.26
N ALA A 21 4.20 -1.92 15.29
CA ALA A 21 2.85 -1.91 15.85
C ALA A 21 2.50 -0.54 16.47
N HIS A 22 3.44 0.09 17.19
CA HIS A 22 3.25 1.41 17.76
C HIS A 22 3.04 2.48 16.66
N LEU A 23 3.87 2.45 15.61
CA LEU A 23 3.71 3.38 14.48
C LEU A 23 2.35 3.22 13.82
N ALA A 24 1.93 1.98 13.61
CA ALA A 24 0.65 1.68 12.99
C ALA A 24 -0.53 2.21 13.83
N ALA A 25 -0.48 2.05 15.16
CA ALA A 25 -1.46 2.62 16.09
C ALA A 25 -1.50 4.16 16.02
N ARG A 26 -0.32 4.79 15.97
CA ARG A 26 -0.19 6.25 15.85
C ARG A 26 -0.69 6.77 14.51
N SER A 27 -0.50 6.04 13.42
CA SER A 27 -1.07 6.38 12.11
C SER A 27 -2.60 6.40 12.17
N GLU A 28 -3.25 5.46 12.88
CA GLU A 28 -4.71 5.48 13.06
C GLU A 28 -5.18 6.63 13.93
N ALA A 29 -4.44 6.96 15.00
CA ALA A 29 -4.73 8.15 15.79
C ALA A 29 -4.62 9.43 14.95
N PHE A 30 -3.60 9.52 14.09
CA PHE A 30 -3.44 10.63 13.16
C PHE A 30 -4.60 10.73 12.17
N VAL A 31 -5.06 9.62 11.58
CA VAL A 31 -6.21 9.62 10.66
C VAL A 31 -7.47 10.17 11.35
N ARG A 32 -7.73 9.79 12.61
CA ARG A 32 -8.85 10.34 13.38
C ARG A 32 -8.72 11.84 13.61
N GLN A 33 -7.52 12.32 13.95
CA GLN A 33 -7.25 13.76 14.11
C GLN A 33 -7.40 14.52 12.79
N LEU A 34 -6.93 13.94 11.68
CA LEU A 34 -7.06 14.51 10.35
C LEU A 34 -8.52 14.65 9.95
N LEU A 35 -9.34 13.62 10.17
CA LEU A 35 -10.77 13.67 9.89
C LEU A 35 -11.47 14.80 10.64
N ALA A 36 -11.22 14.92 11.95
CA ALA A 36 -11.76 16.02 12.75
C ALA A 36 -11.29 17.39 12.23
N ARG A 37 -10.00 17.52 11.89
CA ARG A 37 -9.45 18.78 11.36
C ARG A 37 -10.06 19.17 10.00
N LEU A 38 -10.34 18.20 9.13
CA LEU A 38 -10.95 18.45 7.82
C LEU A 38 -12.42 18.86 7.92
N GLU A 39 -13.11 18.48 9.00
CA GLU A 39 -14.48 18.94 9.27
C GLU A 39 -14.51 20.41 9.69
N ASP A 40 -13.52 20.83 10.46
CA ASP A 40 -13.43 22.18 11.05
C ASP A 40 -12.52 23.13 10.27
N ILE A 41 -12.10 22.78 9.03
CA ILE A 41 -11.20 23.64 8.26
C ILE A 41 -11.90 24.97 7.90
N PRO A 42 -11.26 26.14 8.13
CA PRO A 42 -11.79 27.43 7.70
C PRO A 42 -11.92 27.51 6.17
N GLU A 43 -12.95 28.19 5.69
CA GLU A 43 -13.16 28.36 4.24
C GLU A 43 -11.99 29.07 3.55
N SER A 44 -11.34 30.01 4.25
CA SER A 44 -10.15 30.71 3.75
C SER A 44 -8.94 29.78 3.57
N GLU A 45 -8.74 28.85 4.51
CA GLU A 45 -7.66 27.85 4.45
C GLU A 45 -7.92 26.84 3.32
N PHE A 46 -9.17 26.41 3.15
CA PHE A 46 -9.58 25.56 2.04
C PHE A 46 -9.35 26.24 0.69
N ALA A 47 -9.82 27.48 0.52
CA ALA A 47 -9.66 28.23 -0.73
C ALA A 47 -8.18 28.48 -1.07
N SER A 48 -7.35 28.81 -0.08
CA SER A 48 -5.89 28.95 -0.28
C SER A 48 -5.27 27.63 -0.75
N GLY A 49 -5.61 26.51 -0.09
CA GLY A 49 -5.11 25.19 -0.47
C GLY A 49 -5.52 24.76 -1.88
N VAL A 50 -6.75 25.08 -2.30
CA VAL A 50 -7.23 24.83 -3.66
C VAL A 50 -6.41 25.60 -4.70
N GLU A 51 -6.16 26.90 -4.47
CA GLU A 51 -5.39 27.72 -5.41
C GLU A 51 -3.90 27.36 -5.43
N GLU A 52 -3.31 27.01 -4.28
CA GLU A 52 -1.94 26.50 -4.21
C GLU A 52 -1.77 25.20 -5.00
N LEU A 53 -2.72 24.26 -4.84
CA LEU A 53 -2.71 23.01 -5.59
C LEU A 53 -2.98 23.24 -7.09
N ALA A 54 -3.87 24.16 -7.45
CA ALA A 54 -4.12 24.55 -8.83
C ALA A 54 -2.86 25.12 -9.49
N LYS A 55 -2.16 26.03 -8.79
CA LYS A 55 -0.90 26.61 -9.26
C LYS A 55 0.17 25.55 -9.45
N ALA A 56 0.32 24.62 -8.49
CA ALA A 56 1.28 23.52 -8.60
C ALA A 56 0.97 22.59 -9.80
N LYS A 57 -0.32 22.29 -10.04
CA LYS A 57 -0.73 21.48 -11.19
C LYS A 57 -0.48 22.15 -12.53
N LEU A 58 -0.70 23.46 -12.63
CA LEU A 58 -0.49 24.24 -13.85
C LEU A 58 0.97 24.66 -14.07
N GLU A 59 1.89 24.32 -13.16
CA GLU A 59 3.30 24.64 -13.36
C GLU A 59 3.82 23.94 -14.62
N LYS A 60 4.32 24.78 -15.54
CA LYS A 60 4.91 24.31 -16.79
C LYS A 60 6.24 23.64 -16.49
N PRO A 61 6.51 22.45 -17.07
CA PRO A 61 7.79 21.79 -16.92
C PRO A 61 8.91 22.70 -17.44
N LYS A 62 9.99 22.82 -16.68
CA LYS A 62 11.13 23.70 -17.01
C LYS A 62 12.09 23.01 -17.98
N ARG A 63 12.00 21.67 -18.06
CA ARG A 63 12.89 20.82 -18.86
C ARG A 63 12.07 19.95 -19.82
N LEU A 64 12.61 19.71 -21.01
CA LEU A 64 11.99 18.83 -22.00
C LEU A 64 11.77 17.42 -21.46
N GLY A 65 12.70 16.90 -20.65
CA GLY A 65 12.57 15.59 -20.02
C GLY A 65 11.35 15.47 -19.10
N GLU A 66 11.00 16.52 -18.36
CA GLU A 66 9.81 16.54 -17.51
C GLU A 66 8.52 16.54 -18.33
N LEU A 67 8.50 17.29 -19.44
CA LEU A 67 7.37 17.27 -20.39
C LEU A 67 7.23 15.90 -21.05
N ALA A 68 8.34 15.30 -21.50
CA ALA A 68 8.35 13.98 -22.11
C ALA A 68 7.84 12.92 -21.12
N GLN A 69 8.30 12.93 -19.87
CA GLN A 69 7.81 12.00 -18.83
C GLN A 69 6.31 12.19 -18.54
N ARG A 70 5.83 13.44 -18.50
CA ARG A 70 4.41 13.76 -18.30
C ARG A 70 3.55 13.17 -19.43
N TRP A 71 3.92 13.39 -20.68
CA TRP A 71 3.20 12.84 -21.83
C TRP A 71 3.32 11.33 -21.95
N TRP A 72 4.50 10.79 -21.66
CA TRP A 72 4.71 9.35 -21.64
C TRP A 72 3.85 8.67 -20.58
N GLY A 73 3.58 9.34 -19.45
CA GLY A 73 2.60 8.89 -18.47
C GLY A 73 1.19 8.72 -19.05
N GLU A 74 0.72 9.63 -19.91
CA GLU A 74 -0.57 9.53 -20.59
C GLU A 74 -0.60 8.42 -21.64
N VAL A 75 0.48 8.25 -22.39
CA VAL A 75 0.64 7.15 -23.36
C VAL A 75 0.64 5.80 -22.64
N TYR A 76 1.45 5.67 -21.60
CA TYR A 76 1.58 4.43 -20.82
C TYR A 76 0.26 4.02 -20.15
N ARG A 77 -0.52 4.99 -19.68
CA ARG A 77 -1.86 4.75 -19.10
C ARG A 77 -2.93 4.47 -20.15
N GLY A 78 -2.67 4.77 -21.42
CA GLY A 78 -3.65 4.68 -22.51
C GLY A 78 -4.78 5.71 -22.44
N SER A 79 -4.72 6.68 -21.50
CA SER A 79 -5.74 7.73 -21.40
C SER A 79 -5.60 8.78 -22.50
N LEU A 80 -4.37 9.03 -22.98
CA LEU A 80 -4.06 9.98 -24.04
C LEU A 80 -4.66 11.39 -23.80
N ARG A 81 -4.84 11.78 -22.54
CA ARG A 81 -5.41 13.08 -22.14
C ARG A 81 -4.29 14.05 -21.83
N PHE A 82 -3.78 14.72 -22.86
CA PHE A 82 -2.66 15.65 -22.72
C PHE A 82 -3.05 17.01 -22.08
N ASP A 83 -4.35 17.32 -22.02
CA ASP A 83 -4.96 18.48 -21.37
C ASP A 83 -5.40 18.20 -19.92
N ARG A 84 -4.91 17.11 -19.33
CA ARG A 84 -5.35 16.63 -18.00
C ARG A 84 -5.16 17.68 -16.91
N GLN A 85 -4.08 18.47 -16.94
CA GLN A 85 -3.83 19.46 -15.90
C GLN A 85 -4.92 20.53 -15.87
N GLU A 86 -5.27 21.08 -17.03
CA GLU A 86 -6.30 22.10 -17.18
C GLU A 86 -7.68 21.56 -16.79
N ALA A 87 -8.02 20.35 -17.24
CA ALA A 87 -9.28 19.70 -16.92
C ALA A 87 -9.42 19.37 -15.42
N GLU A 88 -8.35 18.86 -14.78
CA GLU A 88 -8.36 18.57 -13.33
C GLU A 88 -8.46 19.84 -12.49
N VAL A 89 -7.80 20.93 -12.90
CA VAL A 89 -7.87 22.21 -12.17
C VAL A 89 -9.24 22.87 -12.32
N ALA A 90 -9.87 22.75 -13.48
CA ALA A 90 -11.24 23.21 -13.69
C ALA A 90 -12.22 22.52 -12.72
N GLU A 91 -12.08 21.21 -12.53
CA GLU A 91 -12.90 20.46 -11.57
C GLU A 91 -12.49 20.71 -10.11
N LEU A 92 -11.19 20.84 -9.82
CA LEU A 92 -10.68 21.13 -8.48
C LEU A 92 -11.29 22.41 -7.89
N ARG A 93 -11.43 23.46 -8.71
CA ARG A 93 -12.02 24.75 -8.29
C ARG A 93 -13.52 24.70 -8.04
N ARG A 94 -14.21 23.63 -8.45
CA ARG A 94 -15.65 23.44 -8.22
C ARG A 94 -15.94 22.68 -6.92
N LEU A 95 -14.91 22.07 -6.33
CA LEU A 95 -15.06 21.31 -5.09
C LEU A 95 -15.33 22.23 -3.92
N THR A 96 -16.20 21.77 -3.02
CA THR A 96 -16.48 22.45 -1.76
C THR A 96 -15.75 21.78 -0.60
N ARG A 97 -15.60 22.51 0.50
CA ARG A 97 -15.12 21.95 1.77
C ARG A 97 -15.95 20.74 2.22
N ALA A 98 -17.27 20.79 2.01
CA ALA A 98 -18.17 19.68 2.36
C ALA A 98 -17.87 18.42 1.54
N ASP A 99 -17.55 18.57 0.25
CA ASP A 99 -17.15 17.44 -0.61
C ASP A 99 -15.85 16.80 -0.13
N LEU A 100 -14.87 17.62 0.28
CA LEU A 100 -13.61 17.14 0.83
C LEU A 100 -13.82 16.36 2.13
N ALA A 101 -14.60 16.90 3.07
CA ALA A 101 -14.90 16.23 4.34
C ALA A 101 -15.67 14.93 4.13
N ALA A 102 -16.68 14.93 3.24
CA ALA A 102 -17.44 13.74 2.89
C ALA A 102 -16.56 12.67 2.23
N PHE A 103 -15.68 13.07 1.31
CA PHE A 103 -14.72 12.18 0.67
C PHE A 103 -13.74 11.57 1.68
N ALA A 104 -13.16 12.40 2.55
CA ALA A 104 -12.22 11.96 3.57
C ALA A 104 -12.87 10.96 4.53
N ARG A 105 -14.07 11.26 5.03
CA ARG A 105 -14.84 10.33 5.88
C ARG A 105 -15.12 9.01 5.16
N ARG A 106 -15.56 9.04 3.90
CA ARG A 106 -15.86 7.81 3.13
C ARG A 106 -14.64 6.91 2.95
N VAL A 107 -13.47 7.49 2.73
CA VAL A 107 -12.25 6.73 2.39
C VAL A 107 -11.42 6.36 3.61
N LEU A 108 -11.34 7.25 4.60
CA LEU A 108 -10.43 7.12 5.74
C LEU A 108 -11.11 6.72 7.04
N ALA A 109 -12.40 7.05 7.23
CA ALA A 109 -13.08 6.73 8.48
C ALA A 109 -13.32 5.21 8.61
N PRO A 110 -13.28 4.67 9.84
CA PRO A 110 -13.64 3.29 10.10
C PRO A 110 -15.05 2.97 9.57
N GLY A 111 -15.17 1.95 8.71
CA GLY A 111 -16.45 1.60 8.12
C GLY A 111 -16.34 0.64 6.93
N PRO A 112 -17.49 0.19 6.37
CA PRO A 112 -17.51 -0.78 5.27
C PRO A 112 -16.90 -0.25 3.96
N GLY A 113 -16.78 1.08 3.80
CA GLY A 113 -16.16 1.70 2.64
C GLY A 113 -14.62 1.79 2.68
N ARG A 114 -14.00 1.55 3.86
CA ARG A 114 -12.57 1.72 4.06
C ARG A 114 -11.79 0.50 3.60
N ARG A 115 -10.92 0.67 2.61
CA ARG A 115 -9.96 -0.35 2.15
C ARG A 115 -8.56 0.03 2.60
N LYS A 116 -8.05 -0.65 3.63
CA LYS A 116 -6.73 -0.39 4.21
C LYS A 116 -5.83 -1.61 4.06
N LEU A 117 -4.60 -1.38 3.62
CA LEU A 117 -3.50 -2.33 3.67
C LEU A 117 -2.37 -1.71 4.48
N ALA A 118 -1.86 -2.41 5.49
CA ALA A 118 -0.71 -1.99 6.27
C ALA A 118 0.42 -3.01 6.13
N VAL A 119 1.62 -2.52 5.79
CA VAL A 119 2.83 -3.35 5.69
C VAL A 119 3.74 -2.97 6.85
N LEU A 120 3.89 -3.88 7.81
CA LEU A 120 4.70 -3.65 9.01
C LEU A 120 6.05 -4.32 8.83
N VAL A 121 7.09 -3.51 8.61
CA VAL A 121 8.48 -3.97 8.54
C VAL A 121 9.11 -3.86 9.93
N ARG A 122 9.58 -4.97 10.48
CA ARG A 122 10.15 -5.03 11.83
C ARG A 122 11.67 -5.07 11.79
N GLY A 123 12.29 -4.20 12.58
CA GLY A 123 13.74 -4.14 12.74
C GLY A 123 14.31 -5.34 13.51
N GLY A 124 15.61 -5.61 13.34
CA GLY A 124 16.28 -6.71 14.04
C GLY A 124 16.33 -6.56 15.57
N ALA A 125 16.26 -5.33 16.09
CA ALA A 125 16.18 -5.05 17.52
C ALA A 125 14.79 -5.38 18.09
N GLU A 126 13.73 -5.00 17.37
CA GLU A 126 12.33 -5.31 17.73
C GLU A 126 12.08 -6.83 17.75
N ARG A 127 12.69 -7.58 16.83
CA ARG A 127 12.57 -9.05 16.82
C ARG A 127 13.13 -9.72 18.08
N ARG A 128 14.20 -9.15 18.66
CA ARG A 128 14.87 -9.68 19.86
C ARG A 128 14.07 -9.41 21.13
N GLN A 129 13.44 -8.24 21.23
CA GLN A 129 12.61 -7.88 22.39
C GLN A 129 11.35 -8.76 22.51
N GLY A 130 10.71 -9.12 21.39
CA GLY A 130 9.56 -10.04 21.39
C GLY A 130 9.88 -11.53 21.60
N GLN A 131 11.13 -11.87 21.93
CA GLN A 131 11.59 -13.24 22.26
C GLN A 131 11.99 -13.39 23.73
N GLN A 132 11.98 -12.31 24.50
CA GLN A 132 12.15 -12.37 25.95
C GLN A 132 10.77 -12.59 26.58
N PRO A 133 10.59 -13.61 27.44
CA PRO A 133 9.41 -13.67 28.29
C PRO A 133 9.40 -12.42 29.18
N GLU A 134 8.25 -11.78 29.32
CA GLU A 134 8.02 -10.79 30.37
C GLU A 134 8.19 -11.50 31.73
N GLU A 135 9.39 -11.42 32.32
CA GLU A 135 9.65 -11.83 33.69
C GLU A 135 9.01 -10.81 34.64
N GLY A 136 7.76 -11.09 34.99
CA GLY A 136 7.12 -10.56 36.19
C GLY A 136 7.56 -11.34 37.42
N ASP A 137 8.18 -10.61 38.34
CA ASP A 137 8.39 -10.86 39.77
C ASP A 137 7.71 -12.12 40.37
N ALA A 138 8.47 -13.20 40.60
CA ALA A 138 8.17 -14.25 41.57
C ALA A 138 9.44 -15.00 41.97
N ALA A 139 9.65 -15.12 43.28
CA ALA A 139 10.87 -15.60 43.92
C ALA A 139 11.14 -17.12 43.79
N ALA A 140 12.44 -17.45 43.70
CA ALA A 140 13.17 -18.58 44.28
C ALA A 140 12.88 -20.07 43.88
N ALA A 141 13.73 -20.58 42.95
CA ALA A 141 14.58 -21.80 43.00
C ALA A 141 13.98 -23.24 43.11
N PRO A 142 14.73 -24.33 42.78
CA PRO A 142 15.78 -24.52 41.75
C PRO A 142 15.64 -25.79 40.86
N ALA A 143 16.43 -25.79 39.78
CA ALA A 143 17.05 -26.85 38.97
C ALA A 143 16.54 -28.33 39.00
N GLU A 144 16.32 -28.92 37.81
CA GLU A 144 17.02 -30.15 37.38
C GLU A 144 16.89 -30.46 35.86
N THR A 145 18.07 -30.66 35.25
CA THR A 145 18.52 -31.62 34.22
C THR A 145 17.72 -32.03 32.97
N ALA A 146 18.53 -32.13 31.89
CA ALA A 146 18.56 -33.17 30.84
C ALA A 146 18.08 -32.78 29.43
N ALA A 147 19.03 -32.92 28.51
CA ALA A 147 18.95 -32.72 27.07
C ALA A 147 18.18 -33.83 26.33
N ALA A 148 17.54 -33.49 25.20
CA ALA A 148 17.84 -34.05 23.86
C ALA A 148 16.73 -33.72 22.83
N GLY A 149 17.14 -33.25 21.65
CA GLY A 149 16.36 -33.33 20.39
C GLY A 149 15.86 -32.00 19.81
N PRO A 150 16.45 -31.47 18.70
CA PRO A 150 15.97 -30.27 18.03
C PRO A 150 14.88 -30.64 17.02
N GLU A 151 13.63 -30.66 17.48
CA GLU A 151 12.46 -30.78 16.59
C GLU A 151 12.15 -29.41 15.96
N LEU A 152 12.52 -29.30 14.69
CA LEU A 152 12.37 -28.14 13.79
C LEU A 152 10.88 -27.90 13.45
N ARG A 153 10.06 -27.52 14.42
CA ARG A 153 8.65 -27.08 14.21
C ARG A 153 8.26 -25.95 15.16
N LYS A 154 9.01 -24.84 15.19
CA LYS A 154 8.65 -23.67 16.01
C LYS A 154 8.94 -22.36 15.27
N GLY A 155 7.95 -21.86 14.53
CA GLY A 155 8.03 -20.53 13.90
C GLY A 155 6.68 -19.88 13.64
N SER A 156 5.65 -20.67 13.32
CA SER A 156 4.31 -20.16 12.96
C SER A 156 3.52 -19.65 14.17
N ALA A 157 3.53 -20.37 15.30
CA ALA A 157 2.74 -20.00 16.49
C ALA A 157 3.16 -18.63 17.07
N GLY A 158 4.47 -18.38 17.18
CA GLY A 158 4.99 -17.09 17.65
C GLY A 158 4.75 -15.96 16.64
N ALA A 159 4.73 -16.26 15.34
CA ALA A 159 4.39 -15.27 14.31
C ALA A 159 2.89 -14.90 14.39
N ALA A 160 2.00 -15.88 14.57
CA ALA A 160 0.56 -15.68 14.73
C ALA A 160 0.23 -14.81 15.95
N ALA A 161 0.80 -15.09 17.13
CA ALA A 161 0.60 -14.28 18.33
C ALA A 161 1.09 -12.83 18.16
N ARG A 162 2.26 -12.65 17.52
CA ARG A 162 2.82 -11.32 17.22
C ARG A 162 2.01 -10.53 16.20
N ALA A 163 1.30 -11.21 15.31
CA ALA A 163 0.44 -10.58 14.33
C ALA A 163 -0.93 -10.22 14.95
N ALA A 164 -1.44 -11.04 15.86
CA ALA A 164 -2.61 -10.71 16.69
C ALA A 164 -2.34 -9.47 17.57
N ALA A 165 -1.16 -9.36 18.19
CA ALA A 165 -0.77 -8.18 18.96
C ALA A 165 -0.64 -6.91 18.08
N ALA A 166 -0.12 -7.04 16.86
CA ALA A 166 -0.06 -5.93 15.91
C ALA A 166 -1.45 -5.52 15.39
N ALA A 167 -2.35 -6.49 15.18
CA ALA A 167 -3.75 -6.24 14.84
C ALA A 167 -4.50 -5.55 16.01
N ALA A 168 -4.23 -5.96 17.25
CA ALA A 168 -4.79 -5.31 18.43
C ALA A 168 -4.29 -3.86 18.59
N ALA A 169 -2.98 -3.62 18.39
CA ALA A 169 -2.39 -2.28 18.44
C ALA A 169 -2.93 -1.34 17.35
N LEU A 170 -3.33 -1.91 16.20
CA LEU A 170 -3.95 -1.19 15.09
C LEU A 170 -5.39 -0.72 15.39
N GLY A 171 -5.93 -1.06 16.57
CA GLY A 171 -7.13 -0.44 17.12
C GLY A 171 -8.33 -0.55 16.21
N GLU A 172 -8.80 -1.78 15.98
CA GLU A 172 -10.18 -2.07 15.56
C GLU A 172 -10.37 -3.58 15.63
N GLY A 173 -11.13 -4.02 16.63
CA GLY A 173 -11.56 -5.41 16.75
C GLY A 173 -12.28 -5.88 15.49
N GLU A 174 -12.07 -7.16 15.18
CA GLU A 174 -12.83 -8.01 14.26
C GLU A 174 -12.56 -7.98 12.74
N ARG A 175 -11.77 -7.07 12.14
CA ARG A 175 -11.56 -7.10 10.66
C ARG A 175 -10.12 -6.97 10.14
N LEU A 176 -9.11 -7.21 10.96
CA LEU A 176 -7.73 -7.25 10.46
C LEU A 176 -7.31 -8.69 10.17
N ALA A 177 -7.20 -9.02 8.88
CA ALA A 177 -6.65 -10.29 8.43
C ALA A 177 -5.12 -10.18 8.31
N VAL A 178 -4.41 -11.07 9.00
CA VAL A 178 -2.96 -11.20 8.84
C VAL A 178 -2.70 -12.07 7.61
N VAL A 179 -1.99 -11.51 6.64
CA VAL A 179 -1.63 -12.22 5.42
C VAL A 179 -0.27 -12.89 5.58
N TRP A 180 -0.25 -14.21 5.47
CA TRP A 180 0.96 -15.03 5.49
C TRP A 180 1.41 -15.45 4.09
N ASP A 181 0.45 -15.68 3.19
CA ASP A 181 0.69 -16.02 1.79
C ASP A 181 0.11 -14.93 0.89
N ALA A 182 1.00 -14.18 0.25
CA ALA A 182 0.63 -13.11 -0.68
C ALA A 182 -0.11 -13.63 -1.92
N SER A 183 0.20 -14.85 -2.38
CA SER A 183 -0.43 -15.45 -3.56
C SER A 183 -1.85 -15.89 -3.24
N ALA A 184 -2.07 -16.53 -2.09
CA ALA A 184 -3.42 -16.86 -1.62
C ALA A 184 -4.27 -15.60 -1.41
N PHE A 185 -3.69 -14.56 -0.80
CA PHE A 185 -4.37 -13.28 -0.63
C PHE A 185 -4.77 -12.65 -1.98
N LYS A 186 -3.84 -12.61 -2.95
CA LYS A 186 -4.13 -12.05 -4.28
C LYS A 186 -5.25 -12.80 -5.00
N ARG A 187 -5.29 -14.13 -4.91
CA ARG A 187 -6.34 -14.96 -5.54
C ARG A 187 -7.71 -14.78 -4.87
N GLY A 188 -7.73 -14.54 -3.56
CA GLY A 188 -8.96 -14.30 -2.81
C GLY A 188 -9.54 -12.90 -2.97
N CYS A 189 -8.80 -11.98 -3.59
CA CYS A 189 -9.23 -10.61 -3.81
C CYS A 189 -9.86 -10.44 -5.19
N GLU A 190 -10.96 -9.69 -5.24
CA GLU A 190 -11.50 -9.23 -6.50
C GLU A 190 -10.61 -8.17 -7.15
N LEU A 191 -10.23 -8.38 -8.40
CA LEU A 191 -9.51 -7.37 -9.18
C LEU A 191 -10.40 -6.15 -9.42
N HIS A 192 -9.83 -4.95 -9.40
CA HIS A 192 -10.54 -3.72 -9.75
C HIS A 192 -11.03 -3.79 -11.21
N ALA A 193 -12.15 -3.15 -11.56
CA ALA A 193 -12.77 -3.27 -12.88
C ALA A 193 -11.80 -3.05 -14.07
N ALA A 194 -10.91 -2.06 -13.97
CA ALA A 194 -9.85 -1.83 -14.98
C ALA A 194 -8.84 -2.99 -15.07
N ALA A 195 -8.48 -3.58 -13.93
CA ALA A 195 -7.63 -4.78 -13.88
C ALA A 195 -8.38 -6.05 -14.31
N ARG A 196 -9.72 -6.11 -14.17
CA ARG A 196 -10.55 -7.20 -14.72
C ARG A 196 -10.55 -7.19 -16.24
N LEU A 197 -10.71 -6.01 -16.86
CA LEU A 197 -10.64 -5.86 -18.31
C LEU A 197 -9.25 -6.21 -18.86
N ALA A 198 -8.18 -5.76 -18.19
CA ALA A 198 -6.82 -6.13 -18.56
C ALA A 198 -6.53 -7.63 -18.37
N ALA A 199 -7.04 -8.24 -17.29
CA ALA A 199 -6.88 -9.68 -17.05
C ALA A 199 -7.69 -10.54 -18.03
N ALA A 200 -8.85 -10.06 -18.49
CA ALA A 200 -9.62 -10.70 -19.55
C ALA A 200 -8.83 -10.65 -20.88
N ALA A 201 -8.35 -9.46 -21.27
CA ALA A 201 -7.55 -9.29 -22.49
C ALA A 201 -6.26 -10.13 -22.48
N ALA A 202 -5.60 -10.30 -21.32
CA ALA A 202 -4.42 -11.16 -21.19
C ALA A 202 -4.74 -12.65 -21.37
N ARG A 203 -5.90 -13.12 -20.89
CA ARG A 203 -6.36 -14.51 -21.12
C ARG A 203 -6.73 -14.74 -22.58
N ASP A 204 -7.33 -13.75 -23.22
CA ASP A 204 -7.68 -13.82 -24.64
C ASP A 204 -6.41 -13.82 -25.52
N ALA A 205 -5.35 -13.10 -25.11
CA ALA A 205 -4.05 -13.12 -25.78
C ALA A 205 -3.28 -14.44 -25.59
N ASP A 206 -3.36 -15.05 -24.39
CA ASP A 206 -2.74 -16.35 -24.09
C ASP A 206 -3.48 -17.51 -24.79
N ALA A 207 -4.80 -17.38 -24.94
CA ALA A 207 -5.62 -18.31 -25.73
C ALA A 207 -5.45 -18.14 -27.26
N ALA A 208 -4.93 -16.98 -27.70
CA ALA A 208 -4.68 -16.67 -29.11
C ALA A 208 -3.23 -16.93 -29.54
N ALA A 209 -2.36 -17.44 -28.66
CA ALA A 209 -1.02 -17.86 -29.04
C ALA A 209 -1.10 -19.16 -29.88
N PRO A 210 -0.74 -19.15 -31.18
CA PRO A 210 -0.71 -20.38 -31.96
C PRO A 210 0.38 -21.29 -31.41
N GLU A 211 0.04 -22.56 -31.16
CA GLU A 211 1.01 -23.63 -30.91
C GLU A 211 2.06 -23.61 -32.03
N GLY A 212 3.32 -23.47 -31.64
CA GLY A 212 4.42 -23.19 -32.55
C GLY A 212 4.60 -24.27 -33.60
N ASP A 213 4.56 -23.87 -34.86
CA ASP A 213 5.11 -24.68 -35.94
C ASP A 213 6.63 -24.52 -35.93
N ALA A 214 7.34 -25.62 -35.69
CA ALA A 214 8.78 -25.66 -35.58
C ALA A 214 9.41 -25.48 -36.96
N ALA A 215 9.94 -24.29 -37.25
CA ALA A 215 10.82 -24.08 -38.39
C ALA A 215 12.23 -24.63 -38.08
N PRO A 216 12.85 -25.43 -38.98
CA PRO A 216 14.09 -26.14 -38.70
C PRO A 216 15.31 -25.21 -38.72
N ALA A 217 16.29 -25.55 -37.89
CA ALA A 217 17.58 -24.88 -37.81
C ALA A 217 18.31 -24.93 -39.16
N ALA A 218 18.55 -23.75 -39.74
CA ALA A 218 19.49 -23.59 -40.84
C ALA A 218 20.92 -23.56 -40.29
N ASP A 219 21.63 -24.64 -40.60
CA ASP A 219 23.07 -24.82 -40.48
C ASP A 219 23.80 -23.71 -41.27
N MET A 220 24.63 -22.93 -40.59
CA MET A 220 25.55 -21.97 -41.21
C MET A 220 26.97 -22.42 -40.89
N ALA A 221 27.44 -23.35 -41.71
CA ALA A 221 28.85 -23.62 -41.93
C ALA A 221 29.42 -22.64 -42.98
N GLY A 222 30.65 -22.18 -42.75
CA GLY A 222 31.48 -21.41 -43.68
C GLY A 222 31.63 -19.94 -43.26
N GLU A 223 32.78 -19.29 -43.32
CA GLU A 223 34.16 -19.64 -43.68
C GLU A 223 35.02 -18.45 -43.19
N GLU A 224 36.34 -18.63 -43.23
CA GLU A 224 37.44 -17.78 -42.76
C GLU A 224 37.30 -16.24 -42.78
#